data_AF-A0A1I1RC29-F1
#
_entry.id   AF-A0A1I1RC29-F1
#
_cell.length_a   1.000
_cell.length_b   1.000
_cell.length_c   1.000
_cell.angle_alpha   90.00
_cell.angle_beta   90.00
_cell.angle_gamma   90.00
#
_symmetry.space_group_name_H-M   'P 1'
#
loop_
_entity.id
_entity.type
_entity.pdbx_description
1 polymer ?
#
loop_
_entity_poly.entity_id
_entity_poly.type
_entity_poly.pdbx_seq_one_letter_code
_entity_poly.pdbx_strand_id
1 'polypeptide(L)'
;MKVFSGKSKRVILIILCLFAAVILLIIGLKLSFRPESITEEHFSEKDKDKISARLHIDCQNVKIEKATFSHAKDSVFMFYISDIEKEDIDGNYYNEVYQPAANPEKIFYDSSENTYISCILDTDTKTAEIKLTAYDDELYKVLKN
;
A
#
# COMPACT_ATOMS: atom_id res chain seq x y z
N MET A 1 -51.23 14.16 26.07
CA MET A 1 -49.79 14.43 25.84
C MET A 1 -49.00 13.94 27.05
N LYS A 2 -48.28 12.80 26.97
CA LYS A 2 -47.40 12.36 28.08
C LYS A 2 -46.16 13.24 28.08
N VAL A 3 -46.11 14.18 29.02
CA VAL A 3 -44.93 15.03 29.26
C VAL A 3 -43.83 14.12 29.80
N PHE A 4 -42.86 13.75 28.96
CA PHE A 4 -41.66 13.03 29.39
C PHE A 4 -41.00 13.81 30.53
N SER A 5 -40.99 13.22 31.74
CA SER A 5 -40.38 13.83 32.91
C SER A 5 -38.91 14.17 32.64
N GLY A 6 -38.39 15.24 33.25
CA GLY A 6 -37.02 15.72 33.01
C GLY A 6 -35.91 14.67 33.24
N LYS A 7 -36.19 13.61 34.03
CA LYS A 7 -35.27 12.47 34.22
C LYS A 7 -35.16 11.61 32.96
N SER A 8 -36.27 11.34 32.28
CA SER A 8 -36.31 10.54 31.04
C SER A 8 -35.61 11.26 29.88
N LYS A 9 -35.70 12.59 29.81
CA LYS A 9 -34.99 13.40 28.80
C LYS A 9 -33.46 13.35 28.97
N ARG A 10 -32.97 13.35 30.22
CA ARG A 10 -31.53 13.22 30.52
C ARG A 10 -30.99 11.85 30.14
N VAL A 11 -31.75 10.79 30.42
CA VAL A 11 -31.38 9.42 30.04
C VAL A 11 -31.27 9.26 28.52
N ILE A 12 -32.24 9.80 27.76
CA ILE A 12 -32.19 9.77 26.28
C ILE A 12 -30.97 10.54 25.75
N LEU A 13 -30.65 11.71 26.33
CA LEU A 13 -29.46 12.49 25.95
C LEU A 13 -28.17 11.69 26.19
N ILE A 14 -28.05 11.03 27.35
CA ILE A 14 -26.88 10.21 27.69
C ILE A 14 -26.72 9.05 26.70
N ILE A 15 -27.82 8.38 26.35
CA ILE A 15 -27.82 7.30 25.35
C ILE A 15 -27.36 7.83 23.99
N LEU A 16 -27.89 8.98 23.54
CA LEU A 16 -27.46 9.60 22.29
C LEU A 16 -25.97 9.98 22.29
N CYS A 17 -25.45 10.51 23.39
CA CYS A 17 -24.03 10.81 23.54
C CYS A 17 -23.15 9.55 23.50
N LEU A 18 -23.59 8.47 24.14
CA LEU A 18 -22.89 7.17 24.09
C LEU A 18 -22.87 6.62 22.65
N PHE A 19 -24.00 6.66 21.95
CA PHE A 19 -24.04 6.25 20.54
C PHE A 19 -23.15 7.12 19.66
N ALA A 20 -23.14 8.44 19.84
CA ALA A 20 -22.26 9.34 19.10
C ALA A 20 -20.78 9.03 19.37
N ALA A 21 -20.39 8.77 20.63
CA ALA A 21 -19.02 8.40 20.99
C ALA A 21 -18.58 7.09 20.34
N VAL A 22 -19.46 6.07 20.32
CA VAL A 22 -19.19 4.79 19.64
C VAL A 22 -19.04 4.99 18.13
N ILE A 23 -19.89 5.80 17.50
CA ILE A 23 -19.79 6.11 16.06
C ILE A 23 -18.47 6.82 15.76
N LEU A 24 -18.10 7.83 16.55
CA LEU A 24 -16.83 8.54 16.39
C LEU A 24 -15.61 7.62 16.58
N LEU A 25 -15.66 6.69 17.54
CA LEU A 25 -14.63 5.67 17.73
C LEU A 25 -14.48 4.77 16.50
N ILE A 26 -15.60 4.28 15.94
CA ILE A 26 -15.58 3.42 14.74
C ILE A 26 -15.02 4.19 13.53
N ILE A 27 -15.41 5.45 13.35
CA ILE A 27 -14.89 6.29 12.27
C ILE A 27 -13.39 6.55 12.45
N GLY A 28 -12.95 6.88 13.68
CA GLY A 28 -11.55 7.07 14.01
C GLY A 28 -10.70 5.83 13.72
N LEU A 29 -11.16 4.66 14.19
CA LEU A 29 -10.52 3.36 13.90
C LEU A 29 -10.42 3.12 12.39
N LYS A 30 -11.52 3.33 11.64
CA LYS A 30 -11.51 3.15 10.17
C LYS A 30 -10.54 4.07 9.45
N LEU A 31 -10.32 5.29 9.95
CA LEU A 31 -9.36 6.23 9.38
C LEU A 31 -7.92 5.85 9.72
N SER A 32 -7.66 5.35 10.93
CA SER A 32 -6.31 4.93 11.37
C SER A 32 -5.77 3.71 10.62
N PHE A 33 -6.64 2.88 10.03
CA PHE A 33 -6.24 1.66 9.30
C PHE A 33 -6.31 1.80 7.78
N ARG A 34 -6.58 2.99 7.23
CA ARG A 34 -6.49 3.17 5.79
C ARG A 34 -5.02 3.12 5.37
N PRO A 35 -4.68 2.37 4.31
CA PRO A 35 -3.36 2.45 3.73
C PRO A 35 -3.12 3.89 3.26
N GLU A 36 -1.98 4.43 3.64
CA GLU A 36 -1.50 5.72 3.16
C GLU A 36 -0.99 5.54 1.73
N SER A 37 -1.12 6.58 0.92
CA SER A 37 -0.74 6.58 -0.49
C SER A 37 0.04 7.84 -0.81
N ILE A 38 1.17 7.68 -1.49
CA ILE A 38 2.10 8.75 -1.80
C ILE A 38 2.35 8.70 -3.30
N THR A 39 2.33 9.86 -3.94
CA THR A 39 2.53 10.02 -5.37
C THR A 39 3.97 10.40 -5.69
N GLU A 40 4.35 10.20 -6.95
CA GLU A 40 5.70 10.44 -7.50
C GLU A 40 6.43 11.69 -6.95
N GLU A 41 5.72 12.82 -6.85
CA GLU A 41 6.28 14.13 -6.45
C GLU A 41 6.97 14.13 -5.08
N HIS A 42 6.71 13.12 -4.24
CA HIS A 42 7.30 13.01 -2.92
C HIS A 42 8.66 12.29 -2.90
N PHE A 43 9.05 11.59 -3.97
CA PHE A 43 10.28 10.80 -3.96
C PHE A 43 11.48 11.64 -4.39
N SER A 44 12.40 11.90 -3.46
CA SER A 44 13.71 12.46 -3.81
C SER A 44 14.61 11.40 -4.47
N GLU A 45 15.68 11.83 -5.13
CA GLU A 45 16.67 10.90 -5.73
C GLU A 45 17.28 9.94 -4.69
N LYS A 46 17.53 10.43 -3.48
CA LYS A 46 18.02 9.60 -2.38
C LYS A 46 16.99 8.54 -1.94
N ASP A 47 15.71 8.85 -2.05
CA ASP A 47 14.64 7.92 -1.72
C ASP A 47 14.54 6.83 -2.78
N LYS A 48 14.66 7.20 -4.07
CA LYS A 48 14.71 6.25 -5.18
C LYS A 48 15.87 5.26 -5.05
N ASP A 49 17.05 5.69 -4.62
CA ASP A 49 18.19 4.78 -4.39
C ASP A 49 17.88 3.75 -3.29
N LYS A 50 17.26 4.19 -2.20
CA LYS A 50 16.85 3.30 -1.10
C LYS A 50 15.77 2.31 -1.54
N ILE A 51 14.80 2.78 -2.32
CA ILE A 51 13.74 1.93 -2.86
C ILE A 51 14.34 0.92 -3.83
N SER A 52 15.24 1.35 -4.72
CA SER A 52 15.92 0.48 -5.69
C SER A 52 16.67 -0.65 -5.03
N ALA A 53 17.43 -0.35 -3.98
CA ALA A 53 18.20 -1.35 -3.24
C ALA A 53 17.31 -2.38 -2.50
N ARG A 54 16.07 -2.03 -2.18
CA ARG A 54 15.14 -2.89 -1.43
C ARG A 54 14.18 -3.66 -2.30
N LEU A 55 13.80 -3.08 -3.44
CA LEU A 55 12.95 -3.73 -4.43
C LEU A 55 13.78 -4.43 -5.51
N HIS A 56 15.09 -4.28 -5.55
CA HIS A 56 15.95 -4.84 -6.61
C HIS A 56 15.50 -4.42 -8.02
N ILE A 57 15.07 -3.16 -8.17
CA ILE A 57 14.71 -2.54 -9.45
C ILE A 57 15.36 -1.18 -9.53
N ASP A 58 15.97 -0.86 -10.68
CA ASP A 58 16.67 0.41 -10.88
C ASP A 58 15.69 1.58 -11.09
N CYS A 59 15.30 2.22 -9.99
CA CYS A 59 14.37 3.37 -9.98
C CYS A 59 15.01 4.67 -10.49
N GLN A 60 16.25 4.64 -10.98
CA GLN A 60 16.83 5.74 -11.77
C GLN A 60 16.37 5.68 -13.22
N ASN A 61 16.09 4.49 -13.74
CA ASN A 61 15.62 4.27 -15.12
C ASN A 61 14.10 4.08 -15.21
N VAL A 62 13.46 3.61 -14.13
CA VAL A 62 12.00 3.42 -14.06
C VAL A 62 11.33 4.46 -13.16
N LYS A 63 10.05 4.74 -13.40
CA LYS A 63 9.32 5.82 -12.72
C LYS A 63 8.38 5.26 -11.65
N ILE A 64 8.53 5.70 -10.40
CA ILE A 64 7.65 5.33 -9.30
C ILE A 64 6.44 6.29 -9.28
N GLU A 65 5.31 5.84 -9.81
CA GLU A 65 4.08 6.63 -9.89
C GLU A 65 3.44 6.84 -8.52
N LYS A 66 3.42 5.76 -7.72
CA LYS A 66 2.74 5.74 -6.43
C LYS A 66 3.31 4.65 -5.53
N ALA A 67 3.36 4.90 -4.24
CA ALA A 67 3.55 3.88 -3.22
C ALA A 67 2.37 3.89 -2.24
N THR A 68 1.96 2.73 -1.76
CA THR A 68 0.95 2.61 -0.70
C THR A 68 1.44 1.68 0.40
N PHE A 69 1.13 2.01 1.65
CA PHE A 69 1.58 1.25 2.81
C PHE A 69 0.58 1.36 3.97
N SER A 70 0.52 0.34 4.82
CA SER A 70 -0.20 0.43 6.09
C SER A 70 0.77 0.71 7.24
N HIS A 71 0.30 1.41 8.28
CA HIS A 71 1.14 1.72 9.45
C HIS A 71 1.39 0.54 10.39
N ALA A 72 0.98 -0.67 10.01
CA ALA A 72 0.59 -1.70 10.95
C ALA A 72 1.63 -2.77 11.34
N LYS A 73 2.96 -2.68 11.17
CA LYS A 73 3.94 -3.79 11.42
C LYS A 73 3.71 -5.11 10.65
N ASP A 74 2.47 -5.49 10.36
CA ASP A 74 2.06 -6.51 9.37
C ASP A 74 1.89 -5.84 7.98
N SER A 75 2.69 -4.79 7.74
CA SER A 75 2.50 -3.84 6.66
C SER A 75 2.87 -4.43 5.31
N VAL A 76 1.92 -4.39 4.38
CA VAL A 76 2.19 -4.61 2.96
C VAL A 76 2.56 -3.27 2.35
N PHE A 77 3.71 -3.22 1.67
CA PHE A 77 4.08 -2.11 0.80
C PHE A 77 3.72 -2.48 -0.63
N MET A 78 3.13 -1.53 -1.35
CA MET A 78 2.84 -1.66 -2.77
C MET A 78 3.44 -0.48 -3.51
N PHE A 79 4.24 -0.77 -4.52
CA PHE A 79 4.81 0.22 -5.43
C PHE A 79 4.21 0.02 -6.81
N TYR A 80 3.82 1.13 -7.43
CA TYR A 80 3.28 1.19 -8.79
C TYR A 80 4.31 1.90 -9.64
N ILE A 81 4.87 1.19 -10.61
CA ILE A 81 6.00 1.63 -11.43
C ILE A 81 5.57 1.68 -12.89
N SER A 82 6.07 2.66 -13.63
CA SER A 82 5.93 2.81 -15.08
C SER A 82 7.31 2.90 -15.74
N ASP A 83 7.33 2.87 -17.07
CA ASP A 83 8.55 2.86 -17.89
C ASP A 83 9.48 1.68 -17.56
N ILE A 84 8.89 0.53 -17.21
CA ILE A 84 9.61 -0.67 -16.83
C ILE A 84 9.46 -1.76 -17.88
N GLU A 85 10.57 -2.38 -18.27
CA GLU A 85 10.63 -3.46 -19.23
C GLU A 85 11.02 -4.79 -18.57
N LYS A 86 10.92 -5.87 -19.34
CA LYS A 86 11.24 -7.22 -18.86
C LYS A 86 12.70 -7.34 -18.39
N GLU A 87 13.60 -6.66 -19.10
CA GLU A 87 15.05 -6.67 -18.86
C GLU A 87 15.42 -6.05 -17.51
N ASP A 88 14.63 -5.09 -17.02
CA ASP A 88 14.81 -4.45 -15.71
C ASP A 88 14.47 -5.38 -14.53
N ILE A 89 13.73 -6.46 -14.81
CA ILE A 89 13.21 -7.41 -13.80
C ILE A 89 13.93 -8.76 -13.86
N ASP A 90 14.19 -9.29 -15.06
CA ASP A 90 14.71 -10.65 -15.31
C ASP A 90 16.05 -10.95 -14.58
N GLY A 91 16.84 -9.92 -14.23
CA GLY A 91 18.11 -10.09 -13.50
C GLY A 91 17.96 -10.36 -12.01
N ASN A 92 16.88 -9.89 -11.38
CA ASN A 92 16.69 -9.90 -9.92
C ASN A 92 15.44 -10.68 -9.48
N TYR A 93 14.69 -11.20 -10.45
CA TYR A 93 13.43 -11.89 -10.21
C TYR A 93 13.34 -13.15 -11.05
N TYR A 94 12.70 -14.17 -10.51
CA TYR A 94 12.36 -15.38 -11.25
C TYR A 94 10.90 -15.30 -11.67
N ASN A 95 10.66 -15.63 -12.94
CA ASN A 95 9.32 -15.73 -13.48
C ASN A 95 8.60 -16.92 -12.81
N GLU A 96 7.57 -16.63 -12.03
CA GLU A 96 6.62 -17.67 -11.67
C GLU A 96 5.88 -18.03 -12.95
N VAL A 97 6.00 -19.28 -13.41
CA VAL A 97 5.45 -19.83 -14.68
C VAL A 97 3.91 -19.68 -14.80
N TYR A 98 3.28 -18.97 -13.88
CA TYR A 98 1.87 -18.63 -13.85
C TYR A 98 1.59 -17.33 -14.63
N GLN A 99 1.29 -17.47 -15.92
CA GLN A 99 0.53 -16.46 -16.66
C GLN A 99 -0.96 -16.82 -16.57
N PRO A 100 -1.80 -16.02 -15.89
CA PRO A 100 -3.23 -16.30 -15.87
C PRO A 100 -3.76 -16.18 -17.30
N ALA A 101 -4.47 -17.22 -17.77
CA ALA A 101 -5.04 -17.26 -19.13
C ALA A 101 -5.96 -16.06 -19.45
N ALA A 102 -6.45 -15.36 -18.43
CA ALA A 102 -7.28 -14.17 -18.55
C ALA A 102 -6.51 -12.88 -18.91
N ASN A 103 -5.19 -12.83 -18.73
CA ASN A 103 -4.34 -11.68 -19.06
C ASN A 103 -2.94 -12.17 -19.49
N PRO A 104 -2.74 -12.50 -20.78
CA PRO A 104 -1.46 -13.00 -21.28
C PRO A 104 -0.32 -11.96 -21.18
N GLU A 105 -0.66 -10.67 -21.17
CA GLU A 105 0.29 -9.55 -21.04
C GLU A 105 0.78 -9.35 -19.60
N LYS A 106 0.22 -10.08 -18.63
CA LYS A 106 0.66 -10.00 -17.22
C LYS A 106 1.58 -11.15 -16.87
N ILE A 107 2.79 -10.81 -16.45
CA ILE A 107 3.81 -11.75 -16.04
C ILE A 107 4.05 -11.60 -14.53
N PHE A 108 4.00 -12.72 -13.82
CA PHE A 108 4.20 -12.77 -12.37
C PHE A 108 5.64 -13.17 -12.07
N TYR A 109 6.24 -12.46 -11.13
CA TYR A 109 7.61 -12.61 -10.74
C TYR A 109 7.71 -12.66 -9.22
N ASP A 110 8.62 -13.46 -8.71
CA ASP A 110 9.08 -13.38 -7.33
C ASP A 110 10.55 -12.98 -7.30
N SER A 111 10.94 -12.17 -6.32
CA SER A 111 12.35 -11.76 -6.19
C SER A 111 13.23 -12.96 -5.88
N SER A 112 14.38 -13.02 -6.53
CA SER A 112 15.37 -14.07 -6.34
C SER A 112 16.02 -14.05 -4.96
N GLU A 113 16.13 -12.86 -4.36
CA GLU A 113 16.81 -12.63 -3.09
C GLU A 113 15.85 -12.63 -1.89
N ASN A 114 14.58 -12.28 -2.11
CA ASN A 114 13.60 -12.11 -1.04
C ASN A 114 12.19 -12.56 -1.46
N THR A 115 11.78 -13.74 -0.98
CA THR A 115 10.46 -14.34 -1.30
C THR A 115 9.25 -13.54 -0.78
N TYR A 116 9.47 -12.48 0.01
CA TYR A 116 8.39 -11.58 0.41
C TYR A 116 8.10 -10.48 -0.63
N ILE A 117 8.90 -10.40 -1.69
CA ILE A 117 8.74 -9.46 -2.79
C ILE A 117 8.19 -10.21 -4.01
N SER A 118 7.01 -9.80 -4.46
CA SER A 118 6.40 -10.27 -5.70
C SER A 118 6.14 -9.09 -6.64
N CYS A 119 6.32 -9.27 -7.93
CA CYS A 119 6.08 -8.27 -8.96
C CYS A 119 5.09 -8.80 -10.01
N ILE A 120 4.18 -7.94 -10.45
CA ILE A 120 3.30 -8.18 -11.59
C ILE A 120 3.68 -7.16 -12.66
N LEU A 121 4.32 -7.62 -13.74
CA LEU A 121 4.64 -6.79 -14.91
C LEU A 121 3.51 -6.89 -15.93
N ASP A 122 3.04 -5.75 -16.42
CA ASP A 122 2.13 -5.62 -17.55
C ASP A 122 2.94 -5.17 -18.78
N THR A 123 3.16 -6.09 -19.72
CA THR A 123 4.05 -5.87 -20.87
C THR A 123 3.47 -4.95 -21.93
N ASP A 124 2.15 -4.86 -22.02
CA ASP A 124 1.46 -3.98 -22.97
C ASP A 124 1.59 -2.52 -22.55
N THR A 125 1.41 -2.25 -21.25
CA THR A 125 1.45 -0.89 -20.70
C THR A 125 2.82 -0.46 -20.19
N LYS A 126 3.79 -1.38 -20.11
CA LYS A 126 5.11 -1.15 -19.49
C LYS A 126 4.99 -0.65 -18.05
N THR A 127 4.11 -1.28 -17.28
CA THR A 127 3.89 -0.95 -15.88
C THR A 127 4.10 -2.17 -14.99
N ALA A 128 4.47 -1.94 -13.73
CA ALA A 128 4.61 -3.01 -12.76
C ALA A 128 3.99 -2.66 -11.41
N GLU A 129 3.44 -3.68 -10.76
CA GLU A 129 3.02 -3.63 -9.36
C GLU A 129 3.96 -4.48 -8.53
N ILE A 130 4.68 -3.88 -7.59
CA ILE A 130 5.62 -4.60 -6.71
C ILE A 130 5.08 -4.58 -5.29
N LYS A 131 4.89 -5.77 -4.75
CA LYS A 131 4.37 -6.01 -3.43
C LYS A 131 5.46 -6.55 -2.53
N LEU A 132 5.72 -5.87 -1.42
CA LEU A 132 6.54 -6.37 -0.33
C LEU A 132 5.63 -6.71 0.86
N THR A 133 5.59 -7.98 1.24
CA THR A 133 4.74 -8.50 2.32
C THR A 133 5.42 -8.56 3.69
N ALA A 134 6.72 -8.26 3.75
CA ALA A 134 7.48 -8.14 4.99
C ALA A 134 7.68 -6.67 5.37
N TYR A 135 7.62 -6.37 6.67
CA TYR A 135 7.88 -5.02 7.17
C TYR A 135 9.35 -4.63 6.93
N ASP A 136 9.58 -3.49 6.27
CA ASP A 136 10.89 -2.89 6.09
C ASP A 136 10.90 -1.48 6.71
N ASP A 137 11.71 -1.32 7.76
CA ASP A 137 11.82 -0.08 8.54
C ASP A 137 12.42 1.07 7.72
N GLU A 138 13.31 0.77 6.77
CA GLU A 138 13.91 1.81 5.92
C GLU A 138 12.91 2.30 4.87
N LEU A 139 12.17 1.40 4.22
CA LEU A 139 11.09 1.81 3.32
C LEU A 139 10.00 2.58 4.06
N TYR A 140 9.62 2.15 5.27
CA TYR A 140 8.65 2.90 6.08
C TYR A 140 9.12 4.32 6.40
N LYS A 141 10.41 4.52 6.73
CA LYS A 141 10.96 5.87 6.98
C LYS A 141 10.98 6.72 5.71
N VAL A 142 11.32 6.13 4.56
CA VAL A 142 11.29 6.82 3.27
C VAL A 142 9.88 7.28 2.95
N LEU A 143 8.89 6.41 3.10
CA LEU A 143 7.50 6.74 2.80
C LEU A 143 6.87 7.70 3.83
N LYS A 144 7.41 7.83 5.04
CA LYS A 144 6.81 8.73 6.04
C LYS A 144 7.38 10.15 6.02
N ASN A 145 8.54 10.35 5.41
CA ASN A 145 9.21 11.66 5.34
C ASN A 145 8.56 12.58 4.30
#